data_AF-A0ABD0NT04-F1
#
_entry.id   AF-A0ABD0NT04-F1
#
_cell.length_a   1.000
_cell.length_b   1.000
_cell.length_c   1.000
_cell.angle_alpha   90.00
_cell.angle_beta   90.00
_cell.angle_gamma   90.00
#
_symmetry.space_group_name_H-M   'P 1'
#
loop_
_entity.id
_entity.type
_entity.pdbx_description
1 polymer ?
#
loop_
_entity_poly.entity_id
_entity_poly.type
_entity_poly.pdbx_seq_one_letter_code
_entity_poly.pdbx_strand_id
1 'polypeptide(L)' 'ALKKLDDYLNSPLPDEVDADSMEEEKASNRKFLDGNELTLADCNLLPKLHIVK' A
#
# COMPACT_ATOMS: atom_id res chain seq x y z
N ALA A 1 -5.46 2.71 15.03
CA ALA A 1 -4.30 2.00 14.45
C ALA A 1 -4.51 1.71 12.96
N LEU A 2 -5.65 1.14 12.56
CA LEU A 2 -5.95 0.80 11.16
C LEU A 2 -5.90 1.99 10.19
N LYS A 3 -6.31 3.18 10.62
CA LYS A 3 -6.26 4.39 9.77
C LYS A 3 -4.88 4.64 9.16
N LYS A 4 -3.79 4.48 9.92
CA LYS A 4 -2.43 4.68 9.39
C LYS A 4 -2.06 3.64 8.31
N LEU A 5 -2.57 2.42 8.45
CA LEU A 5 -2.38 1.36 7.45
C LEU A 5 -3.20 1.66 6.20
N ASP A 6 -4.45 2.10 6.37
CA ASP A 6 -5.32 2.52 5.28
C ASP A 6 -4.73 3.70 4.49
N ASP A 7 -4.26 4.74 5.18
CA ASP A 7 -3.57 5.88 4.59
C ASP A 7 -2.33 5.41 3.79
N TYR A 8 -1.55 4.47 4.35
CA TYR A 8 -0.38 3.90 3.67
C TYR A 8 -0.76 3.14 2.40
N LEU A 9 -1.77 2.27 2.45
CA LEU A 9 -2.19 1.43 1.31
C LEU A 9 -2.80 2.26 0.17
N ASN A 10 -3.44 3.38 0.49
CA ASN A 10 -4.02 4.28 -0.51
C ASN A 10 -3.01 5.28 -1.09
N SER A 11 -1.92 5.59 -0.38
CA SER A 11 -0.87 6.49 -0.88
C SER A 11 0.01 5.78 -1.92
N PRO A 12 0.26 6.35 -3.10
CA PRO A 12 1.12 5.73 -4.12
C PRO A 12 2.56 5.56 -3.64
N LEU A 13 3.21 4.48 -4.06
CA LEU A 13 4.65 4.28 -3.85
C LEU A 13 5.46 5.18 -4.80
N PRO A 14 6.74 5.47 -4.48
CA PRO A 14 7.60 6.28 -5.36
C PRO A 14 7.67 5.74 -6.80
N ASP A 15 7.67 4.42 -6.97
CA ASP A 15 7.71 3.77 -8.28
C ASP A 15 6.39 3.89 -9.06
N GLU A 16 5.29 4.25 -8.37
CA GLU A 16 3.97 4.49 -8.98
C GLU A 16 3.78 5.97 -9.39
N VAL A 17 4.66 6.87 -8.93
CA VAL A 17 4.57 8.31 -9.19
C VAL A 17 5.52 8.71 -10.32
N ASP A 18 4.96 9.30 -11.37
CA ASP A 18 5.75 9.95 -12.41
C ASP A 18 6.06 11.39 -11.98
N ALA A 19 7.33 11.64 -11.61
CA ALA A 19 7.80 12.92 -11.10
C ALA A 19 7.70 14.07 -12.12
N ASP A 20 7.59 13.75 -13.43
CA ASP A 20 7.47 14.74 -14.50
C ASP A 20 6.00 14.99 -14.88
N SER A 21 5.05 14.27 -14.28
CA SER A 21 3.62 14.41 -14.55
C SER A 21 3.02 15.61 -13.79
N MET A 22 2.20 16.41 -14.48
CA MET A 22 1.42 17.49 -13.86
C MET A 22 0.05 17.01 -13.34
N GLU A 23 -0.23 15.71 -13.39
CA GLU A 23 -1.47 15.15 -12.85
C GLU A 23 -1.42 15.07 -11.32
N GLU A 24 -2.58 15.20 -10.67
CA GLU A 24 -2.69 14.96 -9.22
C GLU A 24 -2.27 13.52 -8.88
N GLU A 25 -1.64 13.34 -7.72
CA GLU A 25 -1.26 12.01 -7.23
C GLU A 25 -2.50 11.12 -7.13
N LYS A 26 -2.50 10.05 -7.95
CA LYS A 26 -3.58 9.08 -7.98
C LYS A 26 -3.47 8.14 -6.78
N ALA A 27 -4.61 7.63 -6.33
CA ALA A 27 -4.61 6.54 -5.37
C ALA A 27 -3.77 5.36 -5.89
N SER A 28 -3.04 4.73 -4.98
CA SER A 28 -2.23 3.54 -5.24
C SER A 28 -3.06 2.43 -5.89
N ASN A 29 -2.47 1.73 -6.87
CA ASN A 29 -3.10 0.57 -7.52
C ASN A 29 -2.40 -0.75 -7.18
N ARG A 30 -1.39 -0.72 -6.29
CA ARG A 30 -0.68 -1.91 -5.85
C ARG A 30 -1.57 -2.89 -5.09
N LYS A 31 -1.29 -4.18 -5.23
CA LYS A 31 -2.09 -5.26 -4.62
C LYS A 31 -1.71 -5.57 -3.17
N PHE A 32 -0.47 -5.29 -2.78
CA PHE A 32 0.14 -5.70 -1.52
C PHE A 32 0.95 -4.55 -0.89
N LEU A 33 1.50 -4.75 0.30
CA LEU A 33 2.13 -3.66 1.06
C LEU A 33 3.22 -2.89 0.28
N ASP A 34 3.98 -3.61 -0.55
CA ASP A 34 5.19 -3.10 -1.21
C ASP A 34 5.14 -3.28 -2.74
N GLY A 35 3.95 -3.47 -3.32
CA GLY A 35 3.79 -3.62 -4.77
C GLY A 35 2.75 -4.67 -5.16
N ASN A 36 2.99 -5.33 -6.28
CA ASN A 36 2.05 -6.32 -6.84
C ASN A 36 2.37 -7.77 -6.49
N GLU A 37 3.49 -8.01 -5.79
CA GLU A 37 3.91 -9.33 -5.33
C GLU A 37 3.87 -9.42 -3.81
N LEU A 38 3.68 -10.64 -3.29
CA LEU A 38 3.72 -10.90 -1.86
C LEU A 38 5.16 -10.86 -1.34
N THR A 39 5.33 -10.18 -0.21
CA THR A 39 6.61 -10.03 0.49
C THR A 39 6.54 -10.57 1.92
N LEU A 40 7.68 -10.59 2.60
CA LEU A 40 7.73 -10.94 4.04
C LEU A 40 6.90 -9.98 4.90
N ALA A 41 6.72 -8.72 4.50
CA ALA A 41 5.89 -7.76 5.22
C ALA A 41 4.42 -8.22 5.25
N ASP A 42 3.91 -8.69 4.11
CA ASP A 42 2.55 -9.22 3.97
C ASP A 42 2.36 -10.47 4.83
N CYS A 43 3.30 -11.43 4.77
CA CYS A 43 3.26 -12.65 5.56
C CYS A 43 3.21 -12.38 7.07
N ASN A 44 3.82 -11.28 7.54
CA ASN A 44 3.78 -10.89 8.94
C ASN A 44 2.49 -10.14 9.33
N LEU A 45 1.93 -9.33 8.42
CA LEU A 45 0.80 -8.46 8.73
C LEU A 45 -0.56 -9.11 8.46
N LEU A 46 -0.73 -9.80 7.33
CA LEU A 46 -2.02 -10.36 6.91
C LEU A 46 -2.62 -11.34 7.93
N PRO A 47 -1.85 -12.27 8.56
CA PRO A 47 -2.41 -13.13 9.60
C PRO A 47 -2.91 -12.34 10.82
N LYS A 48 -2.23 -11.24 11.18
CA LYS A 48 -2.63 -10.40 12.33
C LYS A 48 -3.91 -9.61 12.01
N LEU A 49 -4.00 -9.05 10.81
CA LEU A 49 -5.20 -8.34 10.36
C LEU A 49 -6.40 -9.28 10.23
N HIS A 50 -6.22 -10.52 9.79
CA HIS A 50 -7.31 -11.48 9.68
C HIS A 50 -7.96 -11.79 11.05
N ILE A 51 -7.16 -11.81 12.11
CA ILE A 51 -7.62 -12.08 13.48
C ILE A 51 -8.34 -10.86 14.08
N VAL A 52 -7.87 -9.65 13.74
CA VAL A 52 -8.46 -8.39 14.20
C VAL A 52 -9.71 -8.09 13.37
N LYS A 53 -10.89 -8.46 13.90
CA LYS A 53 -12.19 -8.03 13.37
C LYS A 53 -12.53 -6.60 13.74
#